data_AF-A0A847UI06-F1
#
_entry.id   AF-A0A847UI06-F1
#
_cell.length_a   1.000
_cell.length_b   1.000
_cell.length_c   1.000
_cell.angle_alpha   90.00
_cell.angle_beta   90.00
_cell.angle_gamma   90.00
#
_symmetry.space_group_name_H-M   'P 1'
#
loop_
_entity.id
_entity.type
_entity.pdbx_description
1 polymer ?
#
loop_
_entity_poly.entity_id
_entity_poly.type
_entity_poly.pdbx_seq_one_letter_code
_entity_poly.pdbx_strand_id
1 'polypeptide(L)'
;MPAQPYPILEIDATIDGTFRTGRFEMRKASVDEAIRTGPLVDNGFSQVLSAISEIVDDVELDGITVNNGAGQRIWDIDFEINTGPNDGQWGYTSDDTVLNAASATGGDRYQKTQVLLNYLEKGQPDSMTPARLIYGGYAPGGIFEADHADVYIEDPGGEVRRDQSSSVPGSLTCVRTLDLSQPVSATERTG
;
A
#
# COMPACT_ATOMS: atom_id res chain seq x y z
N MET A 1 -14.78 6.48 -18.59
CA MET A 1 -13.55 5.76 -18.19
C MET A 1 -13.85 5.14 -16.83
N PRO A 2 -13.69 3.82 -16.65
CA PRO A 2 -14.05 3.17 -15.39
C PRO A 2 -13.00 3.51 -14.32
N ALA A 3 -13.45 4.08 -13.20
CA ALA A 3 -12.63 4.16 -11.99
C ALA A 3 -12.58 2.77 -11.33
N GLN A 4 -11.46 2.41 -10.71
CA GLN A 4 -11.35 1.18 -9.92
C GLN A 4 -12.17 1.36 -8.61
N PRO A 5 -13.26 0.61 -8.39
CA PRO A 5 -14.26 0.93 -7.36
C PRO A 5 -13.86 0.53 -5.94
N TYR A 6 -12.82 -0.29 -5.78
CA TYR A 6 -12.29 -0.72 -4.48
C TYR A 6 -10.77 -0.79 -4.55
N PRO A 7 -10.04 -0.54 -3.45
CA PRO A 7 -8.59 -0.61 -3.43
C PRO A 7 -8.08 -2.00 -3.76
N ILE A 8 -7.03 -2.03 -4.57
CA ILE A 8 -6.23 -3.22 -4.79
C ILE A 8 -4.79 -2.87 -4.47
N LEU A 9 -4.22 -3.59 -3.51
CA LEU A 9 -2.84 -3.41 -3.10
C LEU A 9 -2.02 -4.56 -3.66
N GLU A 10 -0.94 -4.23 -4.37
CA GLU A 10 0.05 -5.20 -4.85
C GLU A 10 1.37 -5.00 -4.11
N ILE A 11 1.87 -6.07 -3.48
CA ILE A 11 3.12 -6.07 -2.71
C ILE A 11 4.02 -7.16 -3.27
N ASP A 12 5.23 -6.80 -3.66
CA ASP A 12 6.24 -7.76 -4.08
C ASP A 12 7.00 -8.29 -2.86
N ALA A 13 7.11 -9.61 -2.74
CA ALA A 13 7.79 -10.25 -1.63
C ALA A 13 8.43 -11.58 -2.03
N THR A 14 9.50 -11.97 -1.32
CA THR A 14 10.02 -13.34 -1.38
C THR A 14 9.42 -14.17 -0.26
N ILE A 15 8.49 -15.07 -0.59
CA ILE A 15 7.81 -15.97 0.37
C ILE A 15 8.16 -17.41 0.01
N ASP A 16 8.61 -18.18 1.00
CA ASP A 16 9.09 -19.56 0.82
C ASP A 16 10.15 -19.67 -0.28
N GLY A 17 11.06 -18.69 -0.33
CA GLY A 17 12.16 -18.64 -1.32
C GLY A 17 11.72 -18.31 -2.75
N THR A 18 10.46 -17.94 -2.98
CA THR A 18 9.95 -17.56 -4.31
C THR A 18 9.54 -16.09 -4.32
N PHE A 19 10.06 -15.31 -5.27
CA PHE A 19 9.60 -13.95 -5.52
C PHE A 19 8.21 -13.96 -6.16
N ARG A 20 7.25 -13.26 -5.56
CA ARG A 20 5.86 -13.19 -6.01
C ARG A 20 5.26 -11.81 -5.70
N THR A 21 4.33 -11.37 -6.55
CA THR A 21 3.44 -10.25 -6.26
C THR A 21 2.19 -10.77 -5.56
N GLY A 22 1.96 -10.36 -4.33
CA GLY A 22 0.70 -10.56 -3.63
C GLY A 22 -0.29 -9.47 -4.03
N ARG A 23 -1.49 -9.85 -4.44
CA ARG A 23 -2.58 -8.94 -4.77
C ARG A 23 -3.69 -9.06 -3.72
N PHE A 24 -4.11 -7.93 -3.17
CA PHE A 24 -5.10 -7.83 -2.10
C PHE A 24 -6.26 -6.96 -2.54
N GLU A 25 -7.38 -7.59 -2.88
CA GLU A 25 -8.59 -6.90 -3.34
C GLU A 25 -9.52 -6.58 -2.17
N MET A 26 -9.46 -5.34 -1.67
CA MET A 26 -10.22 -4.88 -0.51
C MET A 26 -11.65 -4.48 -0.93
N ARG A 27 -12.44 -5.45 -1.40
CA ARG A 27 -13.77 -5.21 -1.99
C ARG A 27 -14.78 -4.56 -1.06
N LYS A 28 -14.59 -4.73 0.25
CA LYS A 28 -15.35 -4.04 1.30
C LYS A 28 -14.46 -3.05 2.01
N ALA A 29 -14.19 -1.93 1.36
CA ALA A 29 -13.39 -0.86 1.93
C ALA A 29 -14.08 0.50 1.81
N SER A 30 -13.82 1.37 2.79
CA SER A 30 -13.96 2.82 2.68
C SER A 30 -12.58 3.43 2.53
N VAL A 31 -12.47 4.45 1.68
CA VAL A 31 -11.21 5.13 1.41
C VAL A 31 -11.42 6.62 1.59
N ASP A 32 -10.62 7.20 2.49
CA ASP A 32 -10.50 8.63 2.65
C ASP A 32 -9.24 9.10 1.92
N GLU A 33 -9.44 9.91 0.88
CA GLU A 33 -8.36 10.49 0.10
C GLU A 33 -8.04 11.89 0.59
N ALA A 34 -6.77 12.13 0.93
CA ALA A 34 -6.30 13.42 1.40
C ALA A 34 -5.05 13.87 0.64
N ILE A 35 -4.88 15.19 0.54
CA ILE A 35 -3.60 15.80 0.18
C ILE A 35 -3.09 16.48 1.45
N ARG A 36 -2.07 15.91 2.08
CA ARG A 36 -1.40 16.52 3.22
C ARG A 36 -0.48 17.63 2.72
N THR A 37 -0.92 18.89 2.90
CA THR A 37 -0.17 20.10 2.59
C THR A 37 0.35 20.73 3.88
N GLY A 38 1.67 20.73 4.08
CA GLY A 38 2.33 21.30 5.27
C GLY A 38 3.82 20.99 5.26
N PRO A 39 4.66 21.68 6.07
CA PRO A 39 6.03 21.26 6.29
C PRO A 39 6.01 19.82 6.84
N LEU A 40 6.65 18.87 6.17
CA LEU A 40 6.72 17.46 6.60
C LEU A 40 7.56 17.25 7.89
N VAL A 41 7.72 18.31 8.68
CA VAL A 41 8.52 18.38 9.91
C VAL A 41 7.59 18.33 11.11
N ASP A 42 6.75 17.28 11.20
CA ASP A 42 6.02 16.98 12.43
C ASP A 42 6.27 15.53 12.82
N ASN A 43 7.23 15.37 13.73
CA ASN A 43 7.59 14.28 14.66
C ASN A 43 7.47 12.79 14.27
N GLY A 44 6.54 12.35 13.42
CA GLY A 44 6.44 10.97 12.93
C GLY A 44 7.41 10.69 11.76
N PHE A 45 7.49 11.63 10.81
CA PHE A 45 8.38 11.50 9.64
C PHE A 45 9.88 11.59 10.01
N SER A 46 10.20 12.27 11.11
CA SER A 46 11.57 12.29 11.66
C SER A 46 12.02 10.93 12.19
N GLN A 47 11.11 10.08 12.68
CA GLN A 47 11.45 8.73 13.13
C GLN A 47 11.72 7.81 11.94
N VAL A 48 10.92 7.92 10.87
CA VAL A 48 11.12 7.18 9.62
C VAL A 48 12.44 7.57 8.96
N LEU A 49 12.75 8.87 8.87
CA LEU A 49 14.05 9.34 8.38
C LEU A 49 15.22 8.90 9.27
N SER A 50 15.04 8.87 10.59
CA SER A 50 16.09 8.40 11.53
C SER A 50 16.38 6.91 11.33
N ALA A 51 15.35 6.07 11.15
CA ALA A 51 15.49 4.65 10.88
C ALA A 51 16.17 4.37 9.52
N ILE A 52 15.89 5.19 8.50
CA ILE A 52 16.55 5.10 7.19
C ILE A 52 18.01 5.53 7.29
N SER A 53 18.32 6.58 8.06
CA SER A 53 19.69 7.08 8.24
C SER A 53 20.59 6.16 9.07
N GLU A 54 20.02 5.34 9.96
CA GLU A 54 20.78 4.43 10.84
C GLU A 54 21.17 3.11 10.14
N ILE A 55 20.47 2.73 9.07
CA ILE A 55 20.74 1.52 8.27
C ILE A 55 21.74 1.79 7.13
N VAL A 56 21.84 3.04 6.68
CA VAL A 56 22.65 3.45 5.53
C VAL A 56 23.77 4.38 6.00
N ASP A 57 24.71 3.81 6.76
CA ASP A 57 25.99 4.48 7.03
C ASP A 57 26.75 4.63 5.70
N ASP A 58 26.90 5.88 5.25
CA ASP A 58 27.82 6.33 4.19
C ASP A 58 27.32 6.30 2.73
N VAL A 59 26.02 6.59 2.51
CA VAL A 59 25.57 7.11 1.20
C VAL A 59 25.19 8.58 1.38
N GLU A 60 26.01 9.46 0.80
CA GLU A 60 25.64 10.84 0.52
C GLU A 60 24.28 10.79 -0.21
N LEU A 61 23.21 11.21 0.48
CA LEU A 61 21.82 11.15 0.01
C LEU A 61 21.58 12.15 -1.13
N ASP A 62 22.34 12.02 -2.20
CA ASP A 62 22.16 12.72 -3.47
C ASP A 62 20.96 12.06 -4.18
N GLY A 63 19.75 12.43 -3.75
CA GLY A 63 18.50 11.87 -4.29
C GLY A 63 17.27 12.00 -3.39
N ILE A 64 17.43 12.26 -2.09
CA ILE A 64 16.30 12.56 -1.19
C ILE A 64 16.26 14.07 -0.93
N THR A 65 15.84 14.83 -1.94
CA THR A 65 15.46 16.23 -1.73
C THR A 65 14.11 16.30 -1.00
N VAL A 66 14.19 16.39 0.33
CA VAL A 66 13.08 16.81 1.19
C VAL A 66 12.82 18.31 0.99
N ASN A 67 12.01 18.67 -0.02
CA ASN A 67 11.11 19.85 -0.05
C ASN A 67 10.50 20.05 -1.45
N ASN A 68 9.25 20.55 -1.54
CA ASN A 68 8.89 21.85 -2.19
C ASN A 68 7.36 22.07 -2.37
N GLY A 69 6.56 22.02 -1.30
CA GLY A 69 5.17 22.53 -1.33
C GLY A 69 4.20 21.87 -2.31
N ALA A 70 4.49 20.65 -2.77
CA ALA A 70 3.55 19.75 -3.43
C ALA A 70 3.05 18.79 -2.34
N GLY A 71 1.76 18.87 -2.00
CA GLY A 71 1.21 18.05 -0.93
C GLY A 71 1.36 16.56 -1.20
N GLN A 72 1.52 15.78 -0.13
CA GLN A 72 1.62 14.33 -0.21
C GLN A 72 0.22 13.74 -0.32
N ARG A 73 -0.02 12.88 -1.32
CA ARG A 73 -1.31 12.19 -1.47
C ARG A 73 -1.33 10.98 -0.54
N ILE A 74 -2.38 10.88 0.24
CA ILE A 74 -2.61 9.85 1.25
C ILE A 74 -3.96 9.19 0.97
N TRP A 75 -4.02 7.87 1.14
CA TRP A 75 -5.23 7.07 1.18
C TRP A 75 -5.30 6.36 2.52
N ASP A 76 -6.22 6.78 3.38
CA ASP A 76 -6.58 6.04 4.57
C ASP A 76 -7.64 5.00 4.18
N ILE A 77 -7.27 3.72 4.30
CA ILE A 77 -8.09 2.60 3.82
C ILE A 77 -8.54 1.78 5.02
N ASP A 78 -9.84 1.86 5.31
CA ASP A 78 -10.51 0.96 6.24
C ASP A 78 -11.17 -0.16 5.44
N PHE A 79 -10.86 -1.42 5.77
CA PHE A 79 -11.36 -2.57 5.03
C PHE A 79 -11.87 -3.69 5.94
N GLU A 80 -12.75 -4.52 5.39
CA GLU A 80 -13.29 -5.69 6.07
C GLU A 80 -12.87 -6.97 5.35
N ILE A 81 -12.13 -7.85 6.05
CA ILE A 81 -11.79 -9.19 5.56
C ILE A 81 -12.92 -10.15 5.91
N ASN A 82 -13.46 -10.85 4.91
CA ASN A 82 -14.51 -11.85 5.08
C ASN A 82 -14.02 -13.27 4.78
N THR A 83 -14.82 -14.24 5.19
CA THR A 83 -14.60 -15.65 4.86
C THR A 83 -14.98 -15.95 3.41
N GLY A 84 -14.17 -16.77 2.74
CA GLY A 84 -14.51 -17.38 1.44
C GLY A 84 -14.14 -16.54 0.21
N PRO A 85 -14.37 -17.08 -1.01
CA PRO A 85 -13.76 -16.59 -2.25
C PRO A 85 -14.38 -15.30 -2.80
N ASN A 86 -15.59 -14.92 -2.37
CA ASN A 86 -16.28 -13.73 -2.86
C ASN A 86 -15.68 -12.41 -2.34
N ASP A 87 -14.71 -12.50 -1.44
CA ASP A 87 -14.03 -11.37 -0.80
C ASP A 87 -12.83 -10.85 -1.61
N GLY A 88 -12.69 -11.31 -2.86
CA GLY A 88 -11.59 -10.92 -3.74
C GLY A 88 -10.33 -11.77 -3.56
N GLN A 89 -9.31 -11.45 -4.36
CA GLN A 89 -8.01 -12.12 -4.27
C GLN A 89 -7.25 -11.69 -3.01
N TRP A 90 -6.64 -12.66 -2.32
CA TRP A 90 -5.79 -12.45 -1.15
C TRP A 90 -4.48 -13.24 -1.30
N GLY A 91 -3.48 -12.62 -1.95
CA GLY A 91 -2.15 -13.20 -2.20
C GLY A 91 -1.84 -13.33 -3.70
N TYR A 92 -0.95 -14.24 -4.09
CA TYR A 92 -0.41 -14.25 -5.46
C TYR A 92 -1.33 -14.87 -6.53
N THR A 93 -2.41 -15.55 -6.15
CA THR A 93 -3.33 -16.20 -7.09
C THR A 93 -4.79 -16.01 -6.69
N SER A 94 -5.67 -15.89 -7.69
CA SER A 94 -7.12 -15.87 -7.52
C SER A 94 -7.73 -17.27 -7.39
N ASP A 95 -6.93 -18.34 -7.52
CA ASP A 95 -7.36 -19.72 -7.30
C ASP A 95 -7.71 -19.92 -5.81
N ASP A 96 -8.99 -20.13 -5.52
CA ASP A 96 -9.51 -20.25 -4.17
C ASP A 96 -9.17 -21.59 -3.50
N THR A 97 -8.63 -22.54 -4.26
CA THR A 97 -8.16 -23.83 -3.74
C THR A 97 -6.71 -23.77 -3.24
N VAL A 98 -5.97 -22.71 -3.59
CA VAL A 98 -4.58 -22.52 -3.17
C VAL A 98 -4.55 -21.81 -1.82
N LEU A 99 -4.15 -22.57 -0.79
CA LEU A 99 -3.99 -22.07 0.57
C LEU A 99 -2.57 -22.39 1.09
N ASN A 100 -1.75 -21.36 1.23
CA ASN A 100 -0.37 -21.44 1.74
C ASN A 100 0.08 -20.10 2.33
N ALA A 101 1.36 -19.97 2.71
CA ALA A 101 1.90 -18.76 3.31
C ALA A 101 1.84 -17.51 2.39
N ALA A 102 1.62 -17.68 1.09
CA ALA A 102 1.60 -16.62 0.10
C ALA A 102 0.22 -16.40 -0.57
N SER A 103 -0.79 -17.23 -0.26
CA SER A 103 -2.14 -17.09 -0.82
C SER A 103 -3.22 -17.73 0.06
N ALA A 104 -4.34 -17.02 0.19
CA ALA A 104 -5.50 -17.43 0.98
C ALA A 104 -6.83 -16.93 0.37
N THR A 105 -6.95 -16.87 -0.96
CA THR A 105 -8.16 -16.34 -1.64
C THR A 105 -9.45 -17.04 -1.19
N GLY A 106 -9.45 -18.38 -1.11
CA GLY A 106 -10.58 -19.16 -0.56
C GLY A 106 -10.52 -19.37 0.95
N GLY A 107 -9.51 -18.81 1.63
CA GLY A 107 -9.28 -18.99 3.04
C GLY A 107 -10.30 -18.26 3.93
N ASP A 108 -10.22 -18.55 5.23
CA ASP A 108 -10.93 -17.79 6.24
C ASP A 108 -10.29 -16.42 6.52
N ARG A 109 -10.99 -15.60 7.31
CA ARG A 109 -10.53 -14.26 7.68
C ARG A 109 -9.16 -14.24 8.37
N TYR A 110 -8.84 -15.26 9.17
CA TYR A 110 -7.54 -15.34 9.84
C TYR A 110 -6.44 -15.64 8.84
N GLN A 111 -6.65 -16.62 7.96
CA GLN A 111 -5.70 -17.01 6.93
C GLN A 111 -5.38 -15.84 5.98
N LYS A 112 -6.40 -15.10 5.52
CA LYS A 112 -6.23 -13.90 4.70
C LYS A 112 -5.45 -12.80 5.41
N THR A 113 -5.78 -12.56 6.68
CA THR A 113 -5.03 -11.60 7.52
C THR A 113 -3.56 -12.01 7.63
N GLN A 114 -3.28 -13.29 7.89
CA GLN A 114 -1.89 -13.78 8.01
C GLN A 114 -1.12 -13.68 6.70
N VAL A 115 -1.76 -13.93 5.55
CA VAL A 115 -1.11 -13.74 4.25
C VAL A 115 -0.81 -12.26 4.01
N LEU A 116 -1.75 -11.34 4.26
CA LEU A 116 -1.48 -9.91 4.14
C LEU A 116 -0.31 -9.46 5.03
N LEU A 117 -0.33 -9.84 6.31
CA LEU A 117 0.76 -9.52 7.24
C LEU A 117 2.10 -10.11 6.79
N ASN A 118 2.12 -11.32 6.22
CA ASN A 118 3.34 -11.92 5.71
C ASN A 118 3.91 -11.12 4.51
N TYR A 119 3.07 -10.60 3.61
CA TYR A 119 3.56 -9.72 2.53
C TYR A 119 4.03 -8.37 3.04
N LEU A 120 3.36 -7.78 4.03
CA LEU A 120 3.81 -6.53 4.66
C LEU A 120 5.17 -6.73 5.37
N GLU A 121 5.34 -7.85 6.06
CA GLU A 121 6.58 -8.18 6.78
C GLU A 121 7.73 -8.49 5.82
N LYS A 122 7.50 -9.31 4.77
CA LYS A 122 8.55 -9.79 3.87
C LYS A 122 8.81 -8.89 2.67
N GLY A 123 7.80 -8.15 2.22
CA GLY A 123 7.92 -7.19 1.12
C GLY A 123 8.50 -5.85 1.56
N GLN A 124 8.36 -5.52 2.85
CA GLN A 124 8.84 -4.26 3.45
C GLN A 124 8.55 -3.04 2.55
N PRO A 125 7.28 -2.80 2.18
CA PRO A 125 6.95 -1.76 1.21
C PRO A 125 7.26 -0.37 1.76
N ASP A 126 8.38 0.17 1.32
CA ASP A 126 8.95 1.44 1.75
C ASP A 126 9.14 2.40 0.56
N SER A 127 9.81 3.53 0.77
CA SER A 127 10.05 4.50 -0.30
C SER A 127 10.96 4.00 -1.41
N MET A 128 11.81 3.01 -1.14
CA MET A 128 12.77 2.44 -2.11
C MET A 128 12.19 1.19 -2.81
N THR A 129 11.25 0.51 -2.16
CA THR A 129 10.58 -0.70 -2.66
C THR A 129 9.05 -0.53 -2.52
N PRO A 130 8.43 0.39 -3.28
CA PRO A 130 7.03 0.75 -3.07
C PRO A 130 6.08 -0.40 -3.39
N ALA A 131 4.98 -0.47 -2.65
CA ALA A 131 3.80 -1.22 -3.05
C ALA A 131 3.03 -0.44 -4.13
N ARG A 132 2.18 -1.14 -4.87
CA ARG A 132 1.36 -0.54 -5.93
C ARG A 132 -0.09 -0.51 -5.49
N LEU A 133 -0.65 0.70 -5.37
CA LEU A 133 -2.07 0.92 -5.07
C LEU A 133 -2.84 1.19 -6.36
N ILE A 134 -3.79 0.32 -6.68
CA ILE A 134 -4.72 0.49 -7.80
C ILE A 134 -6.07 0.89 -7.21
N TYR A 135 -6.45 2.16 -7.38
CA TYR A 135 -7.71 2.69 -6.86
C TYR A 135 -8.15 3.96 -7.58
N GLY A 136 -9.48 4.11 -7.73
CA GLY A 136 -10.08 5.31 -8.31
C GLY A 136 -9.54 5.58 -9.72
N GLY A 137 -8.86 6.71 -9.87
CA GLY A 137 -8.28 7.14 -11.14
C GLY A 137 -6.98 6.43 -11.54
N TYR A 138 -6.26 5.85 -10.58
CA TYR A 138 -5.03 5.08 -10.78
C TYR A 138 -5.41 3.63 -11.04
N ALA A 139 -5.78 3.35 -12.29
CA ALA A 139 -6.25 2.05 -12.70
C ALA A 139 -5.96 1.84 -14.19
N PRO A 140 -5.85 0.59 -14.67
CA PRO A 140 -5.76 0.32 -16.10
C PRO A 140 -6.94 0.94 -16.88
N GLY A 141 -6.66 1.90 -17.77
CA GLY A 141 -7.69 2.65 -18.50
C GLY A 141 -8.45 3.69 -17.65
N GLY A 142 -7.88 4.04 -16.49
CA GLY A 142 -8.34 5.10 -15.61
C GLY A 142 -8.10 6.50 -16.17
N ILE A 143 -8.34 7.52 -15.35
CA ILE A 143 -8.18 8.93 -15.74
C ILE A 143 -6.73 9.40 -15.69
N PHE A 144 -5.89 8.77 -14.87
CA PHE A 144 -4.46 9.04 -14.82
C PHE A 144 -3.72 8.16 -15.82
N GLU A 145 -2.59 8.65 -16.33
CA GLU A 145 -1.74 7.89 -17.26
C GLU A 145 -1.14 6.65 -16.59
N ALA A 146 -0.79 6.76 -15.31
CA ALA A 146 -0.34 5.64 -14.49
C ALA A 146 -1.52 4.74 -14.13
N ASP A 147 -1.33 3.43 -14.28
CA ASP A 147 -2.33 2.40 -13.95
C ASP A 147 -2.33 1.99 -12.47
N HIS A 148 -1.41 2.54 -11.68
CA HIS A 148 -1.33 2.44 -10.22
C HIS A 148 -0.65 3.69 -9.63
N ALA A 149 -0.72 3.84 -8.31
CA ALA A 149 0.11 4.76 -7.55
C ALA A 149 1.14 3.97 -6.74
N ASP A 150 2.41 4.36 -6.83
CA ASP A 150 3.45 3.83 -5.95
C ASP A 150 3.26 4.40 -4.54
N VAL A 151 3.21 3.52 -3.55
CA VAL A 151 2.94 3.87 -2.16
C VAL A 151 3.85 3.13 -1.20
N TYR A 152 4.27 3.80 -0.14
CA TYR A 152 4.71 3.12 1.08
C TYR A 152 3.53 3.00 2.04
N ILE A 153 3.62 2.06 2.98
CA ILE A 153 2.50 1.74 3.88
C ILE A 153 2.88 2.14 5.31
N GLU A 154 2.05 2.99 5.91
CA GLU A 154 2.14 3.36 7.32
C GLU A 154 1.08 2.63 8.15
N ASP A 155 1.44 2.40 9.42
CA ASP A 155 0.54 1.94 10.48
C ASP A 155 -0.43 0.81 10.08
N PRO A 156 0.03 -0.32 9.48
CA PRO A 156 -0.86 -1.43 9.17
C PRO A 156 -1.44 -2.01 10.46
N GLY A 157 -2.74 -1.84 10.64
CA GLY A 157 -3.49 -2.20 11.83
C GLY A 157 -4.61 -3.20 11.53
N GLY A 158 -4.90 -4.07 12.47
CA GLY A 158 -6.05 -4.97 12.39
C GLY A 158 -6.40 -5.53 13.75
N GLU A 159 -7.67 -5.42 14.13
CA GLU A 159 -8.15 -5.98 15.38
C GLU A 159 -8.90 -7.29 15.10
N VAL A 160 -8.21 -8.42 15.28
CA VAL A 160 -8.85 -9.74 15.21
C VAL A 160 -9.63 -9.98 16.50
N ARG A 161 -10.86 -9.49 16.57
CA ARG A 161 -11.73 -9.76 17.71
C ARG A 161 -12.38 -11.14 17.58
N ARG A 162 -12.15 -12.02 18.56
CA ARG A 162 -12.71 -13.39 18.56
C ARG A 162 -14.24 -13.44 18.68
N ASP A 163 -14.88 -12.34 19.08
CA ASP A 163 -16.34 -12.20 19.26
C ASP A 163 -17.08 -11.83 17.96
N GLN A 164 -16.37 -11.34 16.92
CA GLN A 164 -16.96 -11.07 15.60
C GLN A 164 -16.81 -12.31 14.70
N SER A 165 -17.94 -12.89 14.33
CA SER A 165 -18.03 -14.23 13.73
C SER A 165 -17.72 -14.29 12.23
N SER A 166 -17.95 -13.20 11.49
CA SER A 166 -17.95 -13.23 10.01
C SER A 166 -16.91 -12.33 9.34
N SER A 167 -16.32 -11.36 10.07
CA SER A 167 -15.39 -10.40 9.50
C SER A 167 -14.28 -9.98 10.47
N VAL A 168 -13.15 -9.50 9.92
CA VAL A 168 -12.10 -8.79 10.66
C VAL A 168 -11.96 -7.39 10.06
N PRO A 169 -12.11 -6.31 10.86
CA PRO A 169 -11.76 -4.98 10.42
C PRO A 169 -10.24 -4.82 10.38
N GLY A 170 -9.73 -4.19 9.31
CA GLY A 170 -8.35 -3.78 9.14
C GLY A 170 -8.29 -2.35 8.64
N SER A 171 -7.16 -1.70 8.88
CA SER A 171 -6.89 -0.34 8.42
C SER A 171 -5.43 -0.24 7.98
N LEU A 172 -5.17 0.53 6.92
CA LEU A 172 -3.82 0.92 6.55
C LEU A 172 -3.80 2.29 5.90
N THR A 173 -2.68 2.98 6.02
CA THR A 173 -2.46 4.27 5.37
C THR A 173 -1.47 4.07 4.24
N CYS A 174 -1.93 4.28 3.01
CA CYS A 174 -1.08 4.30 1.83
C CYS A 174 -0.64 5.73 1.54
N VAL A 175 0.67 5.93 1.44
CA VAL A 175 1.24 7.25 1.18
C VAL A 175 2.03 7.22 -0.11
N ARG A 176 1.68 8.12 -1.04
CA ARG A 176 2.31 8.16 -2.36
C ARG A 176 3.81 8.43 -2.24
N THR A 177 4.63 7.59 -2.88
CA THR A 177 6.04 7.86 -3.12
C THR A 177 6.17 8.79 -4.34
N LEU A 178 7.08 9.75 -4.26
CA LEU A 178 7.46 10.57 -5.40
C LEU A 178 8.77 10.03 -5.93
N ASP A 179 8.79 9.59 -7.18
CA ASP A 179 10.04 9.38 -7.89
C ASP A 179 10.66 10.75 -8.21
N LEU A 180 11.67 11.14 -7.43
CA LEU A 180 12.37 12.42 -7.56
C LEU A 180 13.37 12.43 -8.74
N SER A 181 13.54 11.32 -9.45
CA SER A 181 14.39 11.26 -10.65
C SER A 181 13.77 12.01 -11.84
N GLN A 182 12.46 12.26 -11.80
CA GLN A 182 11.79 13.15 -12.74
C GLN A 182 11.71 14.55 -12.13
N PRO A 183 12.37 15.57 -12.73
CA PRO A 183 12.23 16.93 -12.25
C PRO A 183 10.75 17.32 -12.34
N VAL A 184 10.14 17.58 -11.18
CA VAL A 184 8.84 18.26 -11.10
C VAL A 184 9.04 19.58 -11.82
N SER A 185 8.62 19.65 -13.08
CA SER A 185 8.71 20.88 -13.85
C SER A 185 7.82 21.90 -13.15
N ALA A 186 8.46 22.82 -12.43
CA ALA A 186 7.85 23.97 -11.75
C ALA A 186 7.23 24.98 -12.74
N THR A 187 6.94 24.57 -13.97
CA THR A 187 6.48 25.41 -15.07
C THR A 187 4.97 25.69 -15.02
N GLU A 188 4.18 24.97 -14.22
CA GLU A 188 2.73 25.22 -14.10
C GLU A 188 2.34 26.19 -12.97
N ARG A 189 3.30 26.88 -12.34
CA ARG A 189 3.02 27.89 -11.29
C ARG A 189 2.94 29.34 -11.79
N THR A 190 3.01 29.59 -13.10
CA THR A 190 2.72 30.92 -13.67
C THR A 190 1.94 30.78 -14.97
N GLY A 191 0.62 30.70 -14.85
CA GLY A 191 -0.36 30.89 -15.92
C GLY A 191 -1.60 31.56 -15.35
#